data_AF-U7UZQ4-F1
#
_entry.id   AF-U7UZQ4-F1
#
_cell.length_a   1.000
_cell.length_b   1.000
_cell.length_c   1.000
_cell.angle_alpha   90.00
_cell.angle_beta   90.00
_cell.angle_gamma   90.00
#
_symmetry.space_group_name_H-M   'P 1'
#
loop_
_entity.id
_entity.type
_entity.pdbx_description
1 polymer ?
#
loop_
_entity_poly.entity_id
_entity_poly.type
_entity_poly.pdbx_seq_one_letter_code
_entity_poly.pdbx_strand_id
1 'polypeptide(L)'
;MFKDKIKESSFSVIPIVLIVLALSFTIVDLSTNDLISFLIGAVLIIFGLAIFLFGAEMGVEEIGNHLGVFVANFKTLILIVLAGLFLGFLITVAEPDLMILGFQIQNVTNGALTKNLIVLSVSSGVGIMLALGFYRILKEISIAKTFTFLYGAIFILLIFTMEEFTGIAFDASGATTGAMTTPFILAIGLGVSKMKGSEKSAEDSFGLLGICSAGPIFAVIMLGLFTGHVEGGEITEVAHATGIANYIVEFKHAAKDTAIAIIPVALLFLITNKLFFKLRKREYRRILKGLLYTFIGLVLFMGGVNSGFMSVARQIGSSIAANNYKLLPVIGFVLGMVVVLAEPAVYILSHQVEDVTAGSIPRKMIVVALSIGVALAVCLSMVRILSSSIKLWMFLVPGFSIAMILSYLIPNIFVGIGFDSGGVASGPMTATFLLAFSQGASSMIEGADILIDGFGIIAMVAMMPIISISILGLLFKLKSKKEGIDA
;
A
#
# COMPACT_ATOMS: atom_id res chain seq x y z
N MET A 1 -15.09 19.72 -3.43
CA MET A 1 -14.54 18.47 -3.98
C MET A 1 -13.08 18.63 -4.42
N PHE A 2 -12.73 19.27 -5.54
CA PHE A 2 -11.30 19.40 -5.93
C PHE A 2 -10.44 20.20 -4.94
N LYS A 3 -10.98 21.29 -4.37
CA LYS A 3 -10.29 22.04 -3.29
C LYS A 3 -10.01 21.17 -2.05
N ASP A 4 -10.92 20.26 -1.73
CA ASP A 4 -10.76 19.34 -0.61
C ASP A 4 -9.65 18.33 -0.91
N LYS A 5 -9.55 17.84 -2.16
CA LYS A 5 -8.44 16.99 -2.61
C LYS A 5 -7.09 17.68 -2.59
N ILE A 6 -7.01 18.96 -2.97
CA ILE A 6 -5.76 19.72 -2.79
C ILE A 6 -5.39 19.80 -1.32
N LYS A 7 -6.36 20.05 -0.42
CA LYS A 7 -6.11 20.12 1.02
C LYS A 7 -5.63 18.77 1.58
N GLU A 8 -6.27 17.68 1.16
CA GLU A 8 -5.93 16.30 1.50
C GLU A 8 -4.49 15.98 1.07
N SER A 9 -4.15 16.18 -0.21
CA SER A 9 -2.79 15.98 -0.73
C SER A 9 -1.75 16.88 -0.07
N SER A 10 -2.11 18.14 0.21
CA SER A 10 -1.21 19.07 0.92
C SER A 10 -0.92 18.58 2.34
N PHE A 11 -1.93 18.06 3.03
CA PHE A 11 -1.78 17.48 4.36
C PHE A 11 -0.91 16.22 4.33
N SER A 12 -0.96 15.44 3.24
CA SER A 12 -0.09 14.28 3.02
C SER A 12 1.39 14.62 2.82
N VAL A 13 1.68 15.68 2.06
CA VAL A 13 3.04 15.95 1.56
C VAL A 13 3.77 17.02 2.37
N ILE A 14 3.09 18.11 2.77
CA ILE A 14 3.73 19.26 3.43
C ILE A 14 4.44 18.87 4.74
N PRO A 15 3.88 18.03 5.63
CA PRO A 15 4.57 17.63 6.84
C PRO A 15 5.92 16.96 6.57
N ILE A 16 5.99 16.13 5.54
CA ILE A 16 7.24 15.46 5.12
C ILE A 16 8.22 16.49 4.54
N VAL A 17 7.74 17.42 3.72
CA VAL A 17 8.55 18.54 3.19
C VAL A 17 9.14 19.37 4.31
N LEU A 18 8.36 19.70 5.35
CA LEU A 18 8.84 20.46 6.49
C LEU A 18 9.93 19.72 7.27
N ILE A 19 9.78 18.40 7.47
CA ILE A 19 10.82 17.58 8.10
C ILE A 19 12.07 17.56 7.25
N VAL A 20 11.94 17.34 5.95
CA VAL A 20 13.07 17.33 5.02
C VAL A 20 13.82 18.67 5.04
N LEU A 21 13.10 19.79 4.99
CA LEU A 21 13.72 21.12 5.08
C LEU A 21 14.41 21.35 6.43
N ALA A 22 13.79 20.91 7.54
CA ALA A 22 14.41 21.01 8.85
C ALA A 22 15.71 20.19 8.89
N LEU A 23 15.70 18.95 8.38
CA LEU A 23 16.89 18.10 8.31
C LEU A 23 17.95 18.68 7.37
N SER A 24 17.57 19.25 6.22
CA SER A 24 18.50 19.81 5.25
C SER A 24 19.23 21.06 5.74
N PHE A 25 18.60 21.83 6.64
CA PHE A 25 19.25 23.02 7.22
C PHE A 25 20.01 22.73 8.51
N THR A 26 19.93 21.51 9.07
CA THR A 26 20.50 21.20 10.38
C THR A 26 21.47 20.03 10.37
N ILE A 27 21.12 18.91 9.73
CA ILE A 27 21.83 17.63 9.83
C ILE A 27 22.45 17.22 8.49
N VAL A 28 21.76 17.46 7.38
CA VAL A 28 22.12 16.94 6.06
C VAL A 28 22.42 18.08 5.11
N ASP A 29 23.66 18.17 4.61
CA ASP A 29 24.02 19.17 3.61
C ASP A 29 23.53 18.72 2.22
N LEU A 30 22.39 19.27 1.78
CA LEU A 30 21.83 19.01 0.45
C LEU A 30 22.28 20.10 -0.53
N SER A 31 22.63 19.71 -1.75
CA SER A 31 22.93 20.68 -2.79
C SER A 31 21.70 21.55 -3.09
N THR A 32 21.91 22.82 -3.46
CA THR A 32 20.80 23.72 -3.85
C THR A 32 19.96 23.15 -4.98
N ASN A 33 20.58 22.39 -5.91
CA ASN A 33 19.88 21.76 -7.03
C ASN A 33 18.96 20.63 -6.57
N ASP A 34 19.40 19.84 -5.58
CA ASP A 34 18.59 18.76 -5.01
C ASP A 34 17.42 19.33 -4.21
N LEU A 35 17.64 20.40 -3.45
CA LEU A 35 16.60 21.09 -2.71
C LEU A 35 15.55 21.72 -3.65
N ILE A 36 15.98 22.38 -4.73
CA ILE A 36 15.06 22.90 -5.76
C ILE A 36 14.27 21.76 -6.41
N SER A 37 14.94 20.67 -6.79
CA SER A 37 14.29 19.50 -7.40
C SER A 37 13.30 18.84 -6.45
N PHE A 38 13.62 18.76 -5.17
CA PHE A 38 12.72 18.27 -4.13
C PHE A 38 11.49 19.16 -3.97
N LEU A 39 11.65 20.49 -3.94
CA LEU A 39 10.52 21.42 -3.81
C LEU A 39 9.60 21.40 -5.05
N ILE A 40 10.18 21.36 -6.25
CA ILE A 40 9.40 21.20 -7.49
C ILE A 40 8.67 19.86 -7.49
N GLY A 41 9.38 18.78 -7.13
CA GLY A 41 8.80 17.44 -6.96
C GLY A 41 7.64 17.43 -5.97
N ALA A 42 7.80 18.07 -4.81
CA ALA A 42 6.75 18.17 -3.80
C ALA A 42 5.50 18.91 -4.30
N VAL A 43 5.67 20.01 -5.03
CA VAL A 43 4.55 20.73 -5.65
C VAL A 43 3.84 19.84 -6.68
N LEU A 44 4.59 19.15 -7.53
CA LEU A 44 4.03 18.20 -8.51
C LEU A 44 3.30 17.04 -7.85
N ILE A 45 3.82 16.51 -6.73
CA ILE A 45 3.15 15.45 -5.96
C ILE A 45 1.84 15.97 -5.37
N ILE A 46 1.81 17.16 -4.77
CA ILE A 46 0.58 17.73 -4.19
C ILE A 46 -0.51 17.85 -5.26
N PHE A 47 -0.20 18.48 -6.40
CA PHE A 47 -1.18 18.65 -7.48
C PHE A 47 -1.50 17.33 -8.18
N GLY A 48 -0.49 16.48 -8.42
CA GLY A 48 -0.62 15.18 -9.05
C GLY A 48 -1.51 14.26 -8.24
N LEU A 49 -1.24 14.09 -6.94
CA LEU A 49 -2.06 13.30 -6.01
C LEU A 49 -3.48 13.87 -5.92
N ALA A 50 -3.65 15.21 -5.86
CA ALA A 50 -4.98 15.82 -5.79
C ALA A 50 -5.83 15.55 -7.04
N ILE A 51 -5.24 15.70 -8.23
CA ILE A 51 -5.90 15.42 -9.52
C ILE A 51 -6.16 13.92 -9.66
N PHE A 52 -5.21 13.09 -9.23
CA PHE A 52 -5.33 11.64 -9.25
C PHE A 52 -6.49 11.15 -8.39
N LEU A 53 -6.52 11.52 -7.10
CA LEU A 53 -7.57 11.13 -6.15
C LEU A 53 -8.94 11.60 -6.64
N PHE A 54 -9.02 12.86 -7.10
CA PHE A 54 -10.26 13.40 -7.67
C PHE A 54 -10.72 12.62 -8.92
N GLY A 55 -9.80 12.26 -9.80
CA GLY A 55 -10.08 11.45 -10.99
C GLY A 55 -10.51 10.02 -10.63
N ALA A 56 -9.84 9.40 -9.66
CA ALA A 56 -10.10 8.04 -9.20
C ALA A 56 -11.52 7.92 -8.59
N GLU A 57 -11.92 8.86 -7.73
CA GLU A 57 -13.28 8.91 -7.17
C GLU A 57 -14.35 9.11 -8.28
N MET A 58 -14.07 9.96 -9.27
CA MET A 58 -15.00 10.21 -10.37
C MET A 58 -15.07 9.07 -11.39
N GLY A 59 -14.02 8.25 -11.47
CA GLY A 59 -13.79 7.28 -12.53
C GLY A 59 -13.72 5.86 -12.00
N VAL A 60 -12.58 5.49 -11.42
CA VAL A 60 -12.26 4.11 -11.03
C VAL A 60 -13.18 3.58 -9.94
N GLU A 61 -13.50 4.40 -8.93
CA GLU A 61 -14.42 4.01 -7.85
C GLU A 61 -15.83 3.71 -8.39
N GLU A 62 -16.37 4.61 -9.23
CA GLU A 62 -17.67 4.42 -9.87
C GLU A 62 -17.68 3.15 -10.76
N ILE A 63 -16.58 2.87 -11.46
CA ILE A 63 -16.41 1.62 -12.21
C ILE A 63 -16.50 0.41 -11.26
N GLY A 64 -15.85 0.47 -10.10
CA GLY A 64 -15.92 -0.55 -9.05
C GLY A 64 -17.33 -0.77 -8.52
N ASN A 65 -18.07 0.31 -8.22
CA ASN A 65 -19.45 0.23 -7.75
C ASN A 65 -20.36 -0.49 -8.77
N HIS A 66 -20.28 -0.12 -10.05
CA HIS A 66 -21.06 -0.76 -11.12
C HIS A 66 -20.66 -2.22 -11.33
N LEU A 67 -19.36 -2.51 -11.33
CA LEU A 67 -18.85 -3.88 -11.46
C LEU A 67 -19.24 -4.75 -10.26
N GLY A 68 -19.23 -4.21 -9.05
CA GLY A 68 -19.65 -4.91 -7.84
C GLY A 68 -21.11 -5.37 -7.91
N VAL A 69 -22.02 -4.47 -8.31
CA VAL A 69 -23.44 -4.82 -8.54
C VAL A 69 -23.57 -5.84 -9.67
N PHE A 70 -22.79 -5.71 -10.74
CA PHE A 70 -22.84 -6.64 -11.86
C PHE A 70 -22.36 -8.05 -11.50
N VAL A 71 -21.23 -8.18 -10.81
CA VAL A 71 -20.70 -9.46 -10.33
C VAL A 71 -21.67 -10.09 -9.32
N ALA A 72 -22.31 -9.27 -8.48
CA ALA A 72 -23.33 -9.73 -7.54
C ALA A 72 -24.59 -10.32 -8.22
N ASN A 73 -24.80 -10.08 -9.52
CA ASN A 73 -25.91 -10.66 -10.26
C ASN A 73 -25.55 -11.98 -10.97
N PHE A 74 -24.33 -12.49 -10.82
CA PHE A 74 -23.94 -13.75 -11.44
C PHE A 74 -24.61 -14.95 -10.78
N LYS A 75 -25.09 -15.88 -11.62
CA LYS A 75 -25.88 -17.04 -11.18
C LYS A 75 -25.05 -18.15 -10.54
N THR A 76 -23.76 -18.21 -10.83
CA THR A 76 -22.89 -19.30 -10.36
C THR A 76 -21.71 -18.75 -9.59
N LEU A 77 -21.36 -19.42 -8.49
CA LEU A 77 -20.19 -19.10 -7.67
C LEU A 77 -18.91 -19.09 -8.51
N ILE A 78 -18.77 -19.98 -9.50
CA ILE A 78 -17.61 -20.04 -10.39
C ILE A 78 -17.44 -18.72 -11.15
N LEU A 79 -18.51 -18.14 -11.68
CA LEU A 79 -18.44 -16.86 -12.40
C LEU A 79 -18.02 -15.72 -11.49
N ILE A 80 -18.48 -15.72 -10.23
CA ILE A 80 -18.10 -14.70 -9.23
C ILE A 80 -16.61 -14.82 -8.91
N VAL A 81 -16.13 -16.04 -8.65
CA VAL A 81 -14.71 -16.31 -8.35
C VAL A 81 -13.82 -15.94 -9.55
N LEU A 82 -14.20 -16.30 -10.77
CA LEU A 82 -13.47 -15.92 -11.99
C LEU A 82 -13.48 -14.39 -12.22
N ALA A 83 -14.59 -13.72 -11.91
CA ALA A 83 -14.64 -12.27 -11.95
C ALA A 83 -13.70 -11.64 -10.92
N GLY A 84 -13.66 -12.17 -9.69
CA GLY A 84 -12.68 -11.74 -8.67
C GLY A 84 -11.25 -11.88 -9.16
N LEU A 85 -10.92 -13.00 -9.80
CA LEU A 85 -9.58 -13.21 -10.37
C LEU A 85 -9.21 -12.14 -11.39
N PHE A 86 -10.10 -11.90 -12.35
CA PHE A 86 -9.86 -10.95 -13.43
C PHE A 86 -9.85 -9.49 -12.95
N LEU A 87 -10.80 -9.11 -12.09
CA LEU A 87 -10.91 -7.74 -11.56
C LEU A 87 -9.76 -7.41 -10.62
N GLY A 88 -9.38 -8.34 -9.74
CA GLY A 88 -8.24 -8.17 -8.83
C GLY A 88 -6.94 -8.01 -9.58
N PHE A 89 -6.72 -8.81 -10.63
CA PHE A 89 -5.57 -8.63 -11.52
C PHE A 89 -5.56 -7.25 -12.17
N LEU A 90 -6.66 -6.84 -12.81
CA LEU A 90 -6.70 -5.59 -13.57
C LEU A 90 -6.53 -4.34 -12.71
N ILE A 91 -7.18 -4.28 -11.55
CA ILE A 91 -7.06 -3.11 -10.67
C ILE A 91 -5.65 -2.99 -10.10
N THR A 92 -5.01 -4.12 -9.78
CA THR A 92 -3.65 -4.14 -9.23
C THR A 92 -2.61 -3.73 -10.26
N VAL A 93 -2.78 -4.11 -11.54
CA VAL A 93 -1.91 -3.62 -12.62
C VAL A 93 -1.97 -2.09 -12.73
N ALA A 94 -3.12 -1.50 -12.40
CA ALA A 94 -3.32 -0.05 -12.42
C ALA A 94 -2.85 0.68 -11.16
N GLU A 95 -2.30 -0.03 -10.17
CA GLU A 95 -1.89 0.53 -8.88
C GLU A 95 -0.54 1.27 -9.01
N PRO A 96 -0.49 2.60 -8.79
CA PRO A 96 0.74 3.38 -8.89
C PRO A 96 1.82 2.98 -7.89
N ASP A 97 1.43 2.63 -6.67
CA ASP A 97 2.40 2.30 -5.61
C ASP A 97 3.17 1.02 -5.96
N LEU A 98 2.51 0.05 -6.59
CA LEU A 98 3.13 -1.16 -7.12
C LEU A 98 4.09 -0.85 -8.29
N MET A 99 3.74 0.11 -9.15
CA MET A 99 4.62 0.54 -10.24
C MET A 99 5.90 1.21 -9.70
N ILE A 100 5.77 2.04 -8.67
CA ILE A 100 6.90 2.67 -7.97
C ILE A 100 7.78 1.61 -7.32
N LEU A 101 7.18 0.65 -6.60
CA LEU A 101 7.93 -0.44 -5.98
C LEU A 101 8.67 -1.27 -7.03
N GLY A 102 8.00 -1.64 -8.13
CA GLY A 102 8.61 -2.39 -9.23
C GLY A 102 9.78 -1.63 -9.88
N PHE A 103 9.69 -0.31 -10.00
CA PHE A 103 10.80 0.54 -10.48
C PHE A 103 11.99 0.52 -9.51
N GLN A 104 11.72 0.61 -8.20
CA GLN A 104 12.77 0.53 -7.18
C GLN A 104 13.47 -0.83 -7.16
N ILE A 105 12.70 -1.93 -7.22
CA ILE A 105 13.26 -3.28 -7.31
C ILE A 105 14.13 -3.41 -8.58
N GLN A 106 13.64 -2.92 -9.72
CA GLN A 106 14.41 -2.97 -10.97
C GLN A 106 15.75 -2.22 -10.86
N ASN A 107 15.76 -1.06 -10.21
CA ASN A 107 16.98 -0.28 -10.06
C ASN A 107 17.97 -0.93 -9.08
N VAL A 108 17.49 -1.44 -7.94
CA VAL A 108 18.36 -2.09 -6.94
C VAL A 108 18.86 -3.47 -7.42
N THR A 109 18.19 -4.10 -8.39
CA THR A 109 18.60 -5.40 -8.96
C THR A 109 19.30 -5.28 -10.32
N ASN A 110 19.71 -4.07 -10.73
CA ASN A 110 20.31 -3.81 -12.06
C ASN A 110 19.51 -4.41 -13.24
N GLY A 111 18.19 -4.45 -13.13
CA GLY A 111 17.29 -4.99 -14.14
C GLY A 111 17.09 -6.50 -14.12
N ALA A 112 17.70 -7.25 -13.20
CA ALA A 112 17.49 -8.69 -13.06
C ALA A 112 16.00 -9.01 -12.78
N LEU A 113 15.36 -8.20 -11.93
CA LEU A 113 13.92 -8.22 -11.72
C LEU A 113 13.29 -6.99 -12.40
N THR A 114 12.70 -7.19 -13.57
CA THR A 114 12.05 -6.08 -14.29
C THR A 114 10.77 -5.61 -13.58
N LYS A 115 10.48 -4.31 -13.66
CA LYS A 115 9.25 -3.71 -13.11
C LYS A 115 7.99 -4.47 -13.56
N ASN A 116 7.91 -4.79 -14.86
CA ASN A 116 6.74 -5.46 -15.43
C ASN A 116 6.57 -6.89 -14.90
N LEU A 117 7.67 -7.61 -14.67
CA LEU A 117 7.63 -8.95 -14.06
C LEU A 117 7.04 -8.88 -12.66
N ILE A 118 7.49 -7.93 -11.83
CA ILE A 118 6.95 -7.72 -10.48
C ILE A 118 5.46 -7.35 -10.55
N VAL A 119 5.09 -6.35 -11.35
CA VAL A 119 3.70 -5.89 -11.47
C VAL A 119 2.76 -7.03 -11.89
N LEU A 120 3.13 -7.82 -12.90
CA LEU A 120 2.29 -8.92 -13.42
C LEU A 120 2.20 -10.09 -12.44
N SER A 121 3.31 -10.46 -11.79
CA SER A 121 3.33 -11.52 -10.78
C SER A 121 2.46 -11.15 -9.59
N VAL A 122 2.67 -9.96 -9.02
CA VAL A 122 1.92 -9.44 -7.88
C VAL A 122 0.42 -9.31 -8.20
N SER A 123 0.07 -8.78 -9.37
CA SER A 123 -1.32 -8.65 -9.80
C SER A 123 -2.01 -10.00 -9.95
N SER A 124 -1.28 -11.03 -10.40
CA SER A 124 -1.80 -12.40 -10.48
C SER A 124 -2.09 -12.96 -9.08
N GLY A 125 -1.20 -12.70 -8.12
CA GLY A 125 -1.39 -13.03 -6.71
C GLY A 125 -2.63 -12.37 -6.11
N VAL A 126 -2.81 -11.06 -6.30
CA VAL A 126 -4.00 -10.32 -5.83
C VAL A 126 -5.28 -10.88 -6.45
N GLY A 127 -5.28 -11.15 -7.76
CA GLY A 127 -6.42 -11.76 -8.44
C GLY A 127 -6.84 -13.09 -7.80
N ILE A 128 -5.88 -14.00 -7.60
CA ILE A 128 -6.13 -15.29 -6.93
C ILE A 128 -6.71 -15.09 -5.53
N MET A 129 -6.17 -14.16 -4.74
CA MET A 129 -6.66 -13.90 -3.39
C MET A 129 -8.01 -13.21 -3.34
N LEU A 130 -8.32 -12.31 -4.29
CA LEU A 130 -9.65 -11.72 -4.39
C LEU A 130 -10.70 -12.78 -4.72
N ALA A 131 -10.37 -13.72 -5.62
CA ALA A 131 -11.20 -14.87 -5.94
C ALA A 131 -11.44 -15.77 -4.70
N LEU A 132 -10.39 -16.03 -3.90
CA LEU A 132 -10.51 -16.75 -2.62
C LEU A 132 -11.31 -15.96 -1.57
N GLY A 133 -11.18 -14.63 -1.56
CA GLY A 133 -11.95 -13.73 -0.70
C GLY A 133 -13.45 -13.80 -1.00
N PHE A 134 -13.84 -13.76 -2.27
CA PHE A 134 -15.25 -13.97 -2.66
C PHE A 134 -15.74 -15.36 -2.31
N TYR A 135 -14.92 -16.39 -2.53
CA TYR A 135 -15.25 -17.74 -2.10
C TYR A 135 -15.51 -17.80 -0.59
N ARG A 136 -14.64 -17.18 0.22
CA ARG A 136 -14.79 -17.09 1.68
C ARG A 136 -16.08 -16.38 2.09
N ILE A 137 -16.39 -15.23 1.49
CA ILE A 137 -17.63 -14.48 1.77
C ILE A 137 -18.86 -15.34 1.46
N LEU A 138 -18.92 -15.92 0.26
CA LEU A 138 -20.07 -16.72 -0.17
C LEU A 138 -20.23 -18.01 0.64
N LYS A 139 -19.13 -18.62 1.08
CA LYS A 139 -19.12 -19.83 1.92
C LYS A 139 -19.13 -19.58 3.43
N GLU A 140 -19.18 -18.32 3.88
CA GLU A 140 -19.22 -17.98 5.32
C GLU A 140 -18.03 -18.54 6.12
N ILE A 141 -16.87 -18.63 5.48
CA ILE A 141 -15.67 -19.12 6.16
C ILE A 141 -15.16 -18.04 7.12
N SER A 142 -14.86 -18.46 8.35
CA SER A 142 -14.31 -17.59 9.40
C SER A 142 -13.04 -16.88 8.93
N ILE A 143 -13.03 -15.55 9.09
CA ILE A 143 -11.90 -14.68 8.74
C ILE A 143 -10.59 -15.09 9.44
N ALA A 144 -10.65 -15.42 10.73
CA ALA A 144 -9.49 -15.87 11.51
C ALA A 144 -8.90 -17.17 10.95
N LYS A 145 -9.74 -18.14 10.58
CA LYS A 145 -9.30 -19.39 9.95
C LYS A 145 -8.67 -19.14 8.58
N THR A 146 -9.25 -18.24 7.79
CA THR A 146 -8.69 -17.85 6.49
C THR A 146 -7.31 -17.24 6.63
N PHE A 147 -7.11 -16.27 7.54
CA PHE A 147 -5.78 -15.69 7.76
C PHE A 147 -4.78 -16.70 8.30
N THR A 148 -5.20 -17.57 9.23
CA THR A 148 -4.33 -18.63 9.75
C THR A 148 -3.84 -19.56 8.65
N PHE A 149 -4.73 -19.96 7.74
CA PHE A 149 -4.37 -20.79 6.60
C PHE A 149 -3.42 -20.05 5.63
N LEU A 150 -3.75 -18.82 5.24
CA LEU A 150 -2.97 -18.06 4.25
C LEU A 150 -1.56 -17.73 4.77
N TYR A 151 -1.45 -17.15 5.97
CA TYR A 151 -0.16 -16.80 6.54
C TYR A 151 0.62 -18.02 7.01
N GLY A 152 -0.05 -19.10 7.44
CA GLY A 152 0.60 -20.38 7.70
C GLY A 152 1.26 -20.97 6.44
N ALA A 153 0.57 -20.92 5.30
CA ALA A 153 1.15 -21.32 4.01
C ALA A 153 2.32 -20.42 3.60
N ILE A 154 2.19 -19.10 3.75
CA ILE A 154 3.28 -18.14 3.48
C ILE A 154 4.51 -18.44 4.34
N PHE A 155 4.34 -18.71 5.63
CA PHE A 155 5.47 -19.01 6.52
C PHE A 155 6.17 -20.32 6.17
N ILE A 156 5.42 -21.34 5.75
CA ILE A 156 6.02 -22.59 5.26
C ILE A 156 6.85 -22.31 4.01
N LEU A 157 6.33 -21.55 3.06
CA LEU A 157 7.05 -21.19 1.84
C LEU A 157 8.28 -20.30 2.13
N LEU A 158 8.20 -19.45 3.14
CA LEU A 158 9.27 -18.56 3.55
C LEU A 158 10.53 -19.33 3.96
N ILE A 159 10.40 -20.54 4.53
CA ILE A 159 11.53 -21.42 4.88
C ILE A 159 12.38 -21.76 3.65
N PHE A 160 11.76 -21.84 2.48
CA PHE A 160 12.42 -22.21 1.23
C PHE A 160 12.83 -20.99 0.39
N THR A 161 12.43 -19.78 0.82
CA THR A 161 12.64 -18.56 0.04
C THR A 161 13.98 -17.93 0.36
N MET A 162 14.61 -17.33 -0.64
CA MET A 162 15.84 -16.57 -0.45
C MET A 162 15.57 -15.24 0.27
N GLU A 163 16.54 -14.74 1.03
CA GLU A 163 16.33 -13.58 1.93
C GLU A 163 16.00 -12.30 1.17
N GLU A 164 16.51 -12.13 -0.04
CA GLU A 164 16.31 -10.96 -0.91
C GLU A 164 14.84 -10.81 -1.31
N PHE A 165 14.13 -11.93 -1.50
CA PHE A 165 12.71 -11.90 -1.86
C PHE A 165 11.80 -11.68 -0.66
N THR A 166 12.27 -11.89 0.58
CA THR A 166 11.44 -11.75 1.77
C THR A 166 10.99 -10.30 1.97
N GLY A 167 11.92 -9.35 1.88
CA GLY A 167 11.59 -7.91 1.96
C GLY A 167 10.69 -7.46 0.81
N ILE A 168 11.04 -7.85 -0.41
CA ILE A 168 10.29 -7.51 -1.62
C ILE A 168 8.86 -8.04 -1.56
N ALA A 169 8.67 -9.29 -1.11
CA ALA A 169 7.35 -9.94 -1.09
C ALA A 169 6.38 -9.25 -0.14
N PHE A 170 6.84 -8.93 1.06
CA PHE A 170 5.99 -8.26 2.04
C PHE A 170 5.85 -6.76 1.75
N ASP A 171 6.83 -6.11 1.17
CA ASP A 171 6.67 -4.72 0.71
C ASP A 171 5.66 -4.63 -0.45
N ALA A 172 5.66 -5.61 -1.36
CA ALA A 172 4.67 -5.72 -2.43
C ALA A 172 3.25 -5.85 -1.91
N SER A 173 3.04 -6.48 -0.76
CA SER A 173 1.73 -6.49 -0.10
C SER A 173 1.22 -5.07 0.16
N GLY A 174 2.02 -4.26 0.85
CA GLY A 174 1.62 -2.90 1.21
C GLY A 174 1.52 -1.94 0.02
N ALA A 175 2.21 -2.24 -1.08
CA ALA A 175 2.14 -1.46 -2.32
C ALA A 175 0.91 -1.76 -3.20
N THR A 176 0.05 -2.70 -2.82
CA THR A 176 -1.18 -3.05 -3.59
C THR A 176 -2.47 -2.47 -3.00
N THR A 177 -2.37 -1.75 -1.89
CA THR A 177 -3.50 -1.26 -1.10
C THR A 177 -3.62 0.27 -1.13
N GLY A 178 -3.19 0.87 -2.25
CA GLY A 178 -3.21 2.31 -2.45
C GLY A 178 -4.61 2.90 -2.61
N ALA A 179 -4.64 4.22 -2.79
CA ALA A 179 -5.86 5.02 -2.74
C ALA A 179 -6.91 4.68 -3.83
N MET A 180 -6.51 3.96 -4.89
CA MET A 180 -7.42 3.47 -5.93
C MET A 180 -7.95 2.07 -5.60
N THR A 181 -7.06 1.12 -5.29
CA THR A 181 -7.42 -0.30 -5.13
C THR A 181 -8.24 -0.56 -3.87
N THR A 182 -7.94 0.13 -2.77
CA THR A 182 -8.64 -0.08 -1.50
C THR A 182 -10.15 0.21 -1.58
N PRO A 183 -10.61 1.42 -1.99
CA PRO A 183 -12.03 1.69 -2.15
C PRO A 183 -12.71 0.75 -3.15
N PHE A 184 -12.01 0.39 -4.24
CA PHE A 184 -12.53 -0.50 -5.27
C PHE A 184 -12.79 -1.93 -4.74
N ILE A 185 -11.82 -2.53 -4.05
CA ILE A 185 -11.96 -3.88 -3.48
C ILE A 185 -13.04 -3.89 -2.39
N LEU A 186 -13.07 -2.87 -1.53
CA LEU A 186 -14.10 -2.76 -0.49
C LEU A 186 -15.50 -2.60 -1.10
N ALA A 187 -15.66 -1.77 -2.13
CA ALA A 187 -16.94 -1.57 -2.83
C ALA A 187 -17.46 -2.86 -3.48
N ILE A 188 -16.58 -3.61 -4.16
CA ILE A 188 -16.97 -4.89 -4.77
C ILE A 188 -17.24 -5.95 -3.70
N GLY A 189 -16.45 -6.00 -2.63
CA GLY A 189 -16.67 -6.88 -1.49
C GLY A 189 -18.04 -6.69 -0.86
N LEU A 190 -18.43 -5.43 -0.62
CA LEU A 190 -19.78 -5.05 -0.17
C LEU A 190 -20.87 -5.44 -1.19
N GLY A 191 -20.61 -5.32 -2.49
CA GLY A 191 -21.52 -5.77 -3.53
C GLY A 191 -21.78 -7.28 -3.47
N VAL A 192 -20.71 -8.07 -3.33
CA VAL A 192 -20.78 -9.54 -3.24
C VAL A 192 -21.40 -10.00 -1.92
N SER A 193 -21.14 -9.33 -0.79
CA SER A 193 -21.71 -9.70 0.51
C SER A 193 -23.22 -9.47 0.60
N LYS A 194 -23.77 -8.50 -0.15
CA LYS A 194 -25.21 -8.20 -0.19
C LYS A 194 -26.05 -9.31 -0.83
N MET A 195 -25.47 -10.15 -1.68
CA MET A 195 -26.18 -11.29 -2.30
C MET A 195 -26.75 -12.26 -1.28
N LYS A 196 -26.18 -12.30 -0.08
CA LYS A 196 -26.48 -13.33 0.91
C LYS A 196 -27.63 -12.98 1.85
N GLY A 197 -28.05 -11.72 1.93
CA GLY A 197 -29.19 -11.29 2.76
C GLY A 197 -29.03 -11.51 4.26
N SER A 198 -27.82 -11.73 4.78
CA SER A 198 -27.56 -11.88 6.23
C SER A 198 -27.54 -10.53 6.94
N GLU A 199 -28.00 -10.48 8.19
CA GLU A 199 -27.92 -9.27 9.05
C GLU A 199 -26.47 -8.81 9.30
N LYS A 200 -25.47 -9.68 9.05
CA LYS A 200 -24.02 -9.41 9.18
C LYS A 200 -23.32 -9.03 7.87
N SER A 201 -24.07 -8.75 6.81
CA SER A 201 -23.55 -8.53 5.44
C SER A 201 -22.46 -7.44 5.33
N ALA A 202 -22.47 -6.43 6.21
CA ALA A 202 -21.45 -5.37 6.23
C ALA A 202 -20.18 -5.74 7.02
N GLU A 203 -20.27 -6.60 8.04
CA GLU A 203 -19.09 -7.10 8.75
C GLU A 203 -18.31 -8.09 7.88
N ASP A 204 -19.02 -8.87 7.08
CA ASP A 204 -18.42 -9.90 6.23
C ASP A 204 -17.55 -9.33 5.10
N SER A 205 -17.75 -8.07 4.70
CA SER A 205 -16.90 -7.40 3.70
C SER A 205 -15.53 -6.98 4.25
N PHE A 206 -15.40 -6.78 5.57
CA PHE A 206 -14.11 -6.48 6.18
C PHE A 206 -13.17 -7.69 6.12
N GLY A 207 -11.87 -7.40 6.00
CA GLY A 207 -10.81 -8.40 5.82
C GLY A 207 -10.59 -8.86 4.39
N LEU A 208 -11.42 -8.42 3.44
CA LEU A 208 -11.22 -8.75 2.03
C LEU A 208 -9.91 -8.15 1.50
N LEU A 209 -9.61 -6.90 1.87
CA LEU A 209 -8.37 -6.24 1.49
C LEU A 209 -7.16 -6.95 2.12
N GLY A 210 -7.28 -7.35 3.39
CA GLY A 210 -6.29 -8.17 4.07
C GLY A 210 -6.02 -9.51 3.40
N ILE A 211 -7.06 -10.19 2.89
CA ILE A 211 -6.90 -11.44 2.11
C ILE A 211 -6.17 -11.15 0.80
N CYS A 212 -6.57 -10.11 0.07
CA CYS A 212 -5.91 -9.68 -1.17
C CYS A 212 -4.42 -9.38 -0.96
N SER A 213 -4.07 -8.78 0.19
CA SER A 213 -2.70 -8.45 0.60
C SER A 213 -1.80 -9.69 0.78
N ALA A 214 -2.35 -10.86 1.07
CA ALA A 214 -1.57 -12.11 1.08
C ALA A 214 -1.11 -12.55 -0.32
N GLY A 215 -1.77 -12.07 -1.37
CA GLY A 215 -1.54 -12.45 -2.76
C GLY A 215 -0.18 -12.00 -3.30
N PRO A 216 0.18 -10.71 -3.17
CA PRO A 216 1.50 -10.19 -3.51
C PRO A 216 2.62 -10.98 -2.83
N ILE A 217 2.47 -11.27 -1.53
CA ILE A 217 3.47 -12.01 -0.74
C ILE A 217 3.68 -13.39 -1.36
N PHE A 218 2.59 -14.12 -1.57
CA PHE A 218 2.63 -15.43 -2.18
C PHE A 218 3.25 -15.40 -3.58
N ALA A 219 2.85 -14.44 -4.42
CA ALA A 219 3.33 -14.34 -5.80
C ALA A 219 4.83 -14.04 -5.90
N VAL A 220 5.34 -13.14 -5.06
CA VAL A 220 6.76 -12.78 -5.06
C VAL A 220 7.62 -13.88 -4.43
N ILE A 221 7.14 -14.54 -3.37
CA ILE A 221 7.80 -15.74 -2.84
C ILE A 221 7.91 -16.82 -3.93
N MET A 222 6.81 -17.11 -4.61
CA MET A 222 6.82 -18.07 -5.72
C MET A 222 7.78 -17.64 -6.83
N LEU A 223 7.80 -16.35 -7.18
CA LEU A 223 8.76 -15.82 -8.15
C LEU A 223 10.20 -16.08 -7.69
N GLY A 224 10.53 -15.79 -6.43
CA GLY A 224 11.86 -16.04 -5.86
C GLY A 224 12.27 -17.51 -5.88
N LEU A 225 11.33 -18.42 -5.59
CA LEU A 225 11.58 -19.87 -5.68
C LEU A 225 11.92 -20.34 -7.10
N PHE A 226 11.38 -19.69 -8.13
CA PHE A 226 11.68 -20.00 -9.54
C PHE A 226 12.90 -19.26 -10.08
N THR A 227 13.15 -18.04 -9.64
CA THR A 227 14.27 -17.21 -10.12
C THR A 227 15.59 -17.58 -9.44
N GLY A 228 15.56 -18.00 -8.18
CA GLY A 228 16.78 -18.27 -7.39
C GLY A 228 17.43 -16.98 -6.87
N HIS A 229 18.73 -17.03 -6.60
CA HIS A 229 19.48 -15.89 -6.05
C HIS A 229 19.56 -14.74 -7.06
N VAL A 230 19.36 -13.52 -6.57
CA VAL A 230 19.49 -12.28 -7.34
C VAL A 230 20.47 -11.38 -6.61
N GLU A 231 21.56 -11.02 -7.27
CA GLU A 231 22.54 -10.10 -6.69
C GLU A 231 21.99 -8.67 -6.66
N GLY A 232 22.22 -7.98 -5.53
CA GLY A 232 21.99 -6.55 -5.41
C GLY A 232 23.00 -5.79 -6.27
N GLY A 233 22.52 -4.82 -7.03
CA GLY A 233 23.37 -3.83 -7.69
C GLY A 233 23.85 -2.77 -6.71
N GLU A 234 25.03 -2.20 -6.95
CA GLU A 234 25.34 -0.89 -6.40
C GLU A 234 24.30 0.10 -6.93
N ILE A 235 23.70 0.91 -6.05
CA ILE A 235 22.94 2.10 -6.48
C ILE A 235 24.00 3.06 -7.05
N THR A 236 24.40 2.82 -8.29
CA THR A 236 25.07 3.84 -9.07
C THR A 236 24.07 4.98 -9.18
N GLU A 237 24.45 6.17 -8.72
CA GLU A 237 23.78 7.38 -9.13
C GLU A 237 23.86 7.39 -10.66
N VAL A 238 22.82 6.88 -11.32
CA VAL A 238 22.63 7.11 -12.74
C VAL A 238 22.73 8.61 -12.86
N ALA A 239 23.69 9.09 -13.66
CA ALA A 239 23.88 10.50 -13.94
C ALA A 239 22.57 11.02 -14.56
N HIS A 240 21.61 11.37 -13.70
CA HIS A 240 20.35 11.93 -14.09
C HIS A 240 20.69 13.26 -14.73
N ALA A 241 20.12 13.52 -15.91
CA ALA A 241 20.26 14.79 -16.57
C ALA A 241 19.95 15.89 -15.54
N THR A 242 20.90 16.78 -15.26
CA THR A 242 20.69 17.77 -14.21
C THR A 242 19.69 18.83 -14.70
N GLY A 243 18.77 19.24 -13.81
CA GLY A 243 17.78 20.29 -14.09
C GLY A 243 16.53 19.83 -14.85
N ILE A 244 15.92 20.75 -15.61
CA ILE A 244 14.59 20.59 -16.23
C ILE A 244 14.54 19.43 -17.25
N ALA A 245 15.67 19.06 -17.85
CA ALA A 245 15.74 17.95 -18.79
C ALA A 245 15.36 16.60 -18.14
N ASN A 246 15.68 16.39 -16.85
CA ASN A 246 15.28 15.19 -16.11
C ASN A 246 13.75 15.04 -16.11
N TYR A 247 13.06 16.14 -15.81
CA TYR A 247 11.60 16.17 -15.72
C TYR A 247 10.96 15.76 -17.04
N ILE A 248 11.48 16.19 -18.19
CA ILE A 248 10.90 15.81 -19.49
C ILE A 248 11.00 14.30 -19.72
N VAL A 249 12.15 13.70 -19.40
CA VAL A 249 12.37 12.26 -19.56
C VAL A 249 11.47 11.47 -18.60
N GLU A 250 11.48 11.83 -17.32
CA GLU A 250 10.67 11.18 -16.29
C GLU A 250 9.17 11.28 -16.57
N PHE A 251 8.68 12.44 -17.04
CA PHE A 251 7.28 12.60 -17.42
C PHE A 251 6.90 11.74 -18.62
N LYS A 252 7.79 11.57 -19.58
CA LYS A 252 7.55 10.68 -20.73
C LYS A 252 7.44 9.22 -20.30
N HIS A 253 8.32 8.78 -19.40
CA HIS A 253 8.25 7.44 -18.82
C HIS A 253 6.98 7.25 -17.99
N ALA A 254 6.69 8.19 -17.09
CA ALA A 254 5.45 8.20 -16.30
C ALA A 254 4.19 8.16 -17.17
N ALA A 255 4.14 8.92 -18.27
CA ALA A 255 3.02 8.91 -19.21
C ALA A 255 2.83 7.55 -19.88
N LYS A 256 3.91 6.89 -20.28
CA LYS A 256 3.85 5.55 -20.88
C LYS A 256 3.36 4.52 -19.86
N ASP A 257 3.93 4.52 -18.66
CA ASP A 257 3.58 3.57 -17.60
C ASP A 257 2.11 3.75 -17.17
N THR A 258 1.70 4.99 -16.95
CA THR A 258 0.32 5.33 -16.60
C THR A 258 -0.66 4.94 -17.71
N ALA A 259 -0.28 5.08 -18.98
CA ALA A 259 -1.12 4.66 -20.10
C ALA A 259 -1.33 3.13 -20.09
N ILE A 260 -0.25 2.37 -19.90
CA ILE A 260 -0.31 0.90 -19.84
C ILE A 260 -1.20 0.44 -18.67
N ALA A 261 -1.17 1.16 -17.54
CA ALA A 261 -2.00 0.91 -16.36
C ALA A 261 -3.49 1.23 -16.58
N ILE A 262 -3.81 2.42 -17.11
CA ILE A 262 -5.21 2.91 -17.18
C ILE A 262 -5.96 2.35 -18.39
N ILE A 263 -5.30 2.10 -19.53
CA ILE A 263 -5.96 1.61 -20.75
C ILE A 263 -6.76 0.32 -20.51
N PRO A 264 -6.22 -0.73 -19.84
CA PRO A 264 -6.97 -1.94 -19.53
C PRO A 264 -8.25 -1.68 -18.72
N VAL A 265 -8.17 -0.82 -17.69
CA VAL A 265 -9.33 -0.45 -16.85
C VAL A 265 -10.35 0.34 -17.67
N ALA A 266 -9.90 1.28 -18.50
CA ALA A 266 -10.76 2.05 -19.38
C ALA A 266 -11.46 1.16 -20.42
N LEU A 267 -10.73 0.21 -21.03
CA LEU A 267 -11.29 -0.75 -21.98
C LEU A 267 -12.33 -1.65 -21.32
N LEU A 268 -12.05 -2.16 -20.11
CA LEU A 268 -13.01 -2.93 -19.33
C LEU A 268 -14.31 -2.15 -19.13
N PHE A 269 -14.20 -0.89 -18.70
CA PHE A 269 -15.36 -0.02 -18.53
C PHE A 269 -16.11 0.21 -19.84
N LEU A 270 -15.42 0.52 -20.93
CA LEU A 270 -16.06 0.77 -22.23
C LEU A 270 -16.83 -0.46 -22.73
N ILE A 271 -16.24 -1.65 -22.58
CA ILE A 271 -16.86 -2.92 -22.97
C ILE A 271 -18.08 -3.21 -22.07
N THR A 272 -17.91 -3.17 -20.76
CA THR A 272 -18.97 -3.51 -19.79
C THR A 272 -20.11 -2.50 -19.81
N ASN A 273 -19.82 -1.21 -19.99
CA ASN A 273 -20.85 -0.20 -20.15
C ASN A 273 -21.64 -0.39 -21.46
N LYS A 274 -20.97 -0.70 -22.58
CA LYS A 274 -21.63 -0.93 -23.86
C LYS A 274 -22.54 -2.16 -23.84
N LEU A 275 -22.09 -3.24 -23.19
CA LEU A 275 -22.80 -4.51 -23.17
C LEU A 275 -23.86 -4.59 -22.06
N PHE A 276 -23.54 -4.11 -20.85
CA PHE A 276 -24.32 -4.35 -19.64
C PHE A 276 -24.87 -3.06 -19.00
N PHE A 277 -24.02 -2.12 -18.58
CA PHE A 277 -24.47 -1.02 -17.70
C PHE A 277 -25.35 0.01 -18.40
N LYS A 278 -25.06 0.32 -19.67
CA LYS A 278 -25.79 1.30 -20.50
C LYS A 278 -26.06 2.62 -19.76
N LEU A 279 -25.02 3.16 -19.13
CA LEU A 279 -25.13 4.32 -18.24
C LEU A 279 -25.65 5.56 -18.96
N ARG A 280 -26.30 6.45 -18.20
CA ARG A 280 -26.78 7.72 -18.73
C ARG A 280 -25.59 8.57 -19.23
N LYS A 281 -25.77 9.31 -20.33
CA LYS A 281 -24.71 10.14 -20.96
C LYS A 281 -23.97 11.08 -19.98
N ARG A 282 -24.61 11.50 -18.88
CA ARG A 282 -23.97 12.36 -17.86
C ARG A 282 -22.95 11.56 -17.04
N GLU A 283 -23.33 10.38 -16.59
CA GLU A 283 -22.50 9.49 -15.78
C GLU A 283 -21.37 8.87 -16.60
N TYR A 284 -21.66 8.38 -17.81
CA TYR A 284 -20.63 7.90 -18.73
C TYR A 284 -19.52 8.94 -18.99
N ARG A 285 -19.91 10.19 -19.25
CA ARG A 285 -18.93 11.29 -19.45
C ARG A 285 -18.22 11.68 -18.16
N ARG A 286 -18.85 11.50 -17.00
CA ARG A 286 -18.22 11.74 -15.69
C ARG A 286 -17.09 10.72 -15.47
N ILE A 287 -17.36 9.43 -15.69
CA ILE A 287 -16.37 8.35 -15.55
C ILE A 287 -15.21 8.54 -16.52
N LEU A 288 -15.47 8.83 -17.81
CA LEU A 288 -14.40 9.07 -18.78
C LEU A 288 -13.52 10.28 -18.42
N LYS A 289 -14.13 11.36 -17.91
CA LYS A 289 -13.37 12.51 -17.39
C LYS A 289 -12.56 12.14 -16.14
N GLY A 290 -13.14 11.31 -15.27
CA GLY A 290 -12.46 10.75 -14.11
C GLY A 290 -11.19 9.99 -14.52
N LEU A 291 -11.30 9.04 -15.45
CA LEU A 291 -10.16 8.30 -16.00
C LEU A 291 -9.09 9.21 -16.62
N LEU A 292 -9.50 10.27 -17.32
CA LEU A 292 -8.56 11.26 -17.87
C LEU A 292 -7.83 12.04 -16.76
N TYR A 293 -8.54 12.46 -15.70
CA TYR A 293 -7.91 13.11 -14.56
C TYR A 293 -7.00 12.14 -13.80
N THR A 294 -7.40 10.88 -13.61
CA THR A 294 -6.52 9.84 -13.04
C THR A 294 -5.23 9.72 -13.83
N PHE A 295 -5.30 9.70 -15.17
CA PHE A 295 -4.12 9.67 -16.03
C PHE A 295 -3.23 10.89 -15.82
N ILE A 296 -3.77 12.10 -15.93
CA ILE A 296 -3.00 13.34 -15.77
C ILE A 296 -2.38 13.43 -14.37
N GLY A 297 -3.14 13.10 -13.33
CA GLY A 297 -2.69 13.13 -11.95
C GLY A 297 -1.56 12.14 -11.68
N LEU A 298 -1.66 10.90 -12.17
CA LEU A 298 -0.60 9.90 -12.03
C LEU A 298 0.68 10.29 -12.75
N VAL A 299 0.60 10.87 -13.96
CA VAL A 299 1.79 11.35 -14.67
C VAL A 299 2.51 12.45 -13.90
N LEU A 300 1.75 13.41 -13.35
CA LEU A 300 2.31 14.48 -12.51
C LEU A 300 2.92 13.93 -11.21
N PHE A 301 2.21 13.01 -10.56
CA PHE A 301 2.65 12.38 -9.32
C PHE A 301 3.94 11.58 -9.53
N MET A 302 3.95 10.63 -10.46
CA MET A 302 5.14 9.82 -10.77
C MET A 302 6.30 10.69 -11.26
N GLY A 303 6.03 11.70 -12.09
CA GLY A 303 7.04 12.65 -12.53
C GLY A 303 7.68 13.41 -11.36
N GLY A 304 6.88 13.89 -10.40
CA GLY A 304 7.38 14.56 -9.20
C GLY A 304 8.16 13.64 -8.25
N VAL A 305 7.68 12.41 -8.09
CA VAL A 305 8.32 11.36 -7.27
C VAL A 305 9.71 11.02 -7.80
N ASN A 306 9.82 10.71 -9.09
CA ASN A 306 11.06 10.24 -9.71
C ASN A 306 12.08 11.36 -9.96
N SER A 307 11.63 12.59 -10.19
CA SER A 307 12.52 13.69 -10.60
C SER A 307 13.30 14.33 -9.44
N GLY A 308 12.97 14.05 -8.19
CA GLY A 308 13.69 14.64 -7.05
C GLY A 308 13.23 14.23 -5.65
N PHE A 309 11.99 13.76 -5.50
CA PHE A 309 11.47 13.44 -4.16
C PHE A 309 12.14 12.21 -3.54
N MET A 310 12.25 11.12 -4.31
CA MET A 310 12.90 9.89 -3.84
C MET A 310 14.41 10.01 -3.74
N SER A 311 15.06 10.78 -4.62
CA SER A 311 16.51 10.97 -4.55
C SER A 311 16.90 11.69 -3.26
N VAL A 312 16.19 12.76 -2.89
CA VAL A 312 16.42 13.45 -1.61
C VAL A 312 16.09 12.58 -0.41
N ALA A 313 15.05 11.73 -0.48
CA ALA A 313 14.79 10.77 0.58
C ALA A 313 15.99 9.81 0.81
N ARG A 314 16.58 9.28 -0.27
CA ARG A 314 17.81 8.45 -0.20
C ARG A 314 18.98 9.22 0.39
N GLN A 315 19.23 10.44 -0.09
CA GLN A 315 20.35 11.27 0.40
C GLN A 315 20.22 11.60 1.89
N ILE A 316 19.00 11.85 2.38
CA ILE A 316 18.76 12.08 3.81
C ILE A 316 19.05 10.80 4.61
N GLY A 317 18.55 9.65 4.14
CA GLY A 317 18.82 8.35 4.76
C GLY A 317 20.31 8.04 4.84
N SER A 318 21.02 8.20 3.72
CA SER A 318 22.45 7.92 3.63
C SER A 318 23.29 8.89 4.49
N SER A 319 22.98 10.19 4.46
CA SER A 319 23.72 11.18 5.24
C SER A 319 23.52 10.99 6.75
N ILE A 320 22.31 10.67 7.21
CA ILE A 320 22.06 10.37 8.62
C ILE A 320 22.80 9.09 9.03
N ALA A 321 22.73 8.04 8.23
CA ALA A 321 23.42 6.79 8.50
C ALA A 321 24.96 6.98 8.56
N ALA A 322 25.53 7.77 7.66
CA ALA A 322 26.96 8.04 7.61
C ALA A 322 27.45 8.91 8.79
N ASN A 323 26.73 9.98 9.10
CA ASN A 323 27.21 11.00 10.03
C ASN A 323 26.74 10.78 11.47
N ASN A 324 25.52 10.28 11.66
CA ASN A 324 24.88 10.15 12.97
C ASN A 324 23.89 8.97 13.01
N TYR A 325 24.36 7.75 12.76
CA TYR A 325 23.51 6.55 12.68
C TYR A 325 22.58 6.35 13.89
N LYS A 326 22.95 6.84 15.09
CA LYS A 326 22.11 6.79 16.30
C LYS A 326 20.82 7.60 16.20
N LEU A 327 20.76 8.63 15.36
CA LEU A 327 19.55 9.42 15.12
C LEU A 327 18.57 8.73 14.17
N LEU A 328 19.02 7.73 13.42
CA LEU A 328 18.21 7.07 12.40
C LEU A 328 16.90 6.49 12.97
N PRO A 329 16.87 5.76 14.12
CA PRO A 329 15.62 5.26 14.69
C PRO A 329 14.68 6.36 15.18
N VAL A 330 15.23 7.45 15.73
CA VAL A 330 14.43 8.59 16.24
C VAL A 330 13.76 9.33 15.08
N ILE A 331 14.52 9.59 14.00
CA ILE A 331 14.00 10.23 12.79
C ILE A 331 13.00 9.30 12.11
N GLY A 332 13.29 8.00 12.04
CA GLY A 332 12.37 6.99 11.55
C GLY A 332 11.04 6.97 12.32
N PHE A 333 11.08 7.06 13.66
CA PHE A 333 9.88 7.15 14.48
C PHE A 333 9.02 8.36 14.12
N VAL A 334 9.63 9.54 14.01
CA VAL A 334 8.93 10.79 13.67
C VAL A 334 8.35 10.72 12.25
N LEU A 335 9.13 10.24 11.28
CA LEU A 335 8.69 10.07 9.90
C LEU A 335 7.52 9.08 9.81
N GLY A 336 7.61 7.92 10.47
CA GLY A 336 6.53 6.93 10.49
C GLY A 336 5.24 7.47 11.10
N MET A 337 5.34 8.22 12.20
CA MET A 337 4.18 8.88 12.80
C MET A 337 3.52 9.87 11.83
N VAL A 338 4.34 10.74 11.22
CA VAL A 338 3.86 11.80 10.32
C VAL A 338 3.25 11.22 9.06
N VAL A 339 3.86 10.21 8.45
CA VAL A 339 3.34 9.57 7.24
C VAL A 339 1.93 9.02 7.46
N VAL A 340 1.67 8.34 8.58
CA VAL A 340 0.31 7.83 8.88
C VAL A 340 -0.67 8.94 9.21
N LEU A 341 -0.25 9.94 10.01
CA LEU A 341 -1.12 11.07 10.31
C LEU A 341 -1.50 11.83 9.03
N ALA A 342 -0.64 11.80 8.02
CA ALA A 342 -0.78 12.47 6.75
C ALA A 342 -1.48 11.59 5.68
N GLU A 343 -1.73 10.31 5.96
CA GLU A 343 -2.31 9.34 5.02
C GLU A 343 -3.84 9.44 4.95
N PRO A 344 -4.45 9.83 3.81
CA PRO A 344 -5.90 10.01 3.72
C PRO A 344 -6.69 8.71 3.86
N ALA A 345 -6.15 7.60 3.35
CA ALA A 345 -6.83 6.31 3.40
C ALA A 345 -7.10 5.87 4.85
N VAL A 346 -6.21 6.22 5.79
CA VAL A 346 -6.37 5.95 7.23
C VAL A 346 -7.62 6.62 7.79
N TYR A 347 -7.92 7.86 7.36
CA TYR A 347 -9.11 8.57 7.79
C TYR A 347 -10.38 7.97 7.17
N ILE A 348 -10.34 7.60 5.89
CA ILE A 348 -11.47 6.93 5.21
C ILE A 348 -11.82 5.64 5.94
N LEU A 349 -10.83 4.80 6.25
CA LEU A 349 -11.05 3.58 7.01
C LEU A 349 -11.62 3.89 8.40
N SER A 350 -11.06 4.86 9.11
CA SER A 350 -11.56 5.22 10.45
C SER A 350 -13.03 5.67 10.41
N HIS A 351 -13.43 6.38 9.35
CA HIS A 351 -14.82 6.79 9.10
C HIS A 351 -15.72 5.58 8.90
N GLN A 352 -15.34 4.67 8.00
CA GLN A 352 -16.10 3.45 7.73
C GLN A 352 -16.26 2.59 8.99
N VAL A 353 -15.21 2.49 9.81
CA VAL A 353 -15.28 1.75 11.07
C VAL A 353 -16.25 2.41 12.06
N GLU A 354 -16.17 3.72 12.25
CA GLU A 354 -17.09 4.42 13.16
C GLU A 354 -18.55 4.29 12.69
N ASP A 355 -18.79 4.39 11.38
CA ASP A 355 -20.13 4.29 10.80
C ASP A 355 -20.70 2.87 10.95
N VAL A 356 -19.90 1.82 10.70
CA VAL A 356 -20.35 0.42 10.83
C VAL A 356 -20.49 0.00 12.30
N THR A 357 -19.73 0.61 13.21
CA THR A 357 -19.80 0.31 14.65
C THR A 357 -20.79 1.19 15.41
N ALA A 358 -21.62 1.96 14.69
CA ALA A 358 -22.58 2.91 15.26
C ALA A 358 -21.93 3.87 16.29
N GLY A 359 -20.67 4.26 16.06
CA GLY A 359 -19.90 5.14 16.93
C GLY A 359 -19.25 4.46 18.14
N SER A 360 -19.37 3.15 18.32
CA SER A 360 -18.76 2.46 19.48
C SER A 360 -17.23 2.49 19.44
N ILE A 361 -16.64 2.56 18.24
CA ILE A 361 -15.21 2.74 18.03
C ILE A 361 -14.96 4.13 17.42
N PRO A 362 -14.46 5.10 18.20
CA PRO A 362 -14.26 6.45 17.69
C PRO A 362 -13.06 6.53 16.75
N ARG A 363 -13.18 7.33 15.69
CA ARG A 363 -12.13 7.54 14.66
C ARG A 363 -10.75 7.82 15.27
N LYS A 364 -10.71 8.66 16.30
CA LYS A 364 -9.48 9.10 16.96
C LYS A 364 -8.69 7.93 17.57
N MET A 365 -9.35 6.90 18.11
CA MET A 365 -8.66 5.74 18.69
C MET A 365 -7.94 4.93 17.60
N ILE A 366 -8.58 4.76 16.45
CA ILE A 366 -8.01 4.05 15.30
C ILE A 366 -6.78 4.81 14.81
N VAL A 367 -6.92 6.11 14.51
CA VAL A 367 -5.81 6.93 14.00
C VAL A 367 -4.62 6.91 14.96
N VAL A 368 -4.84 7.10 16.27
CA VAL A 368 -3.75 7.08 17.26
C VAL A 368 -3.08 5.72 17.34
N ALA A 369 -3.85 4.62 17.36
CA ALA A 369 -3.29 3.28 17.40
C ALA A 369 -2.43 2.98 16.17
N LEU A 370 -2.91 3.37 14.98
CA LEU A 370 -2.17 3.22 13.73
C LEU A 370 -0.90 4.07 13.70
N SER A 371 -0.97 5.34 14.11
CA SER A 371 0.20 6.23 14.12
C SER A 371 1.29 5.74 15.06
N ILE A 372 0.94 5.26 16.26
CA ILE A 372 1.92 4.69 17.20
C ILE A 372 2.51 3.40 16.63
N GLY A 373 1.66 2.52 16.08
CA GLY A 373 2.10 1.27 15.47
C GLY A 373 3.12 1.52 14.36
N VAL A 374 2.82 2.40 13.42
CA VAL A 374 3.72 2.68 12.29
C VAL A 374 4.97 3.44 12.72
N ALA A 375 4.88 4.38 13.66
CA ALA A 375 6.06 5.05 14.21
C ALA A 375 7.04 4.03 14.82
N LEU A 376 6.53 3.06 15.58
CA LEU A 376 7.33 1.96 16.12
C LEU A 376 7.85 1.04 15.02
N ALA A 377 7.05 0.75 14.00
CA ALA A 377 7.47 -0.07 12.86
C ALA A 377 8.67 0.52 12.14
N VAL A 378 8.60 1.81 11.76
CA VAL A 378 9.69 2.50 11.07
C VAL A 378 10.91 2.62 11.98
N CYS A 379 10.72 2.92 13.27
CA CYS A 379 11.81 2.93 14.25
C CYS A 379 12.54 1.57 14.31
N LEU A 380 11.79 0.47 14.42
CA LEU A 380 12.35 -0.88 14.46
C LEU A 380 13.00 -1.27 13.13
N SER A 381 12.46 -0.82 11.99
CA SER A 381 13.11 -0.99 10.68
C SER A 381 14.47 -0.30 10.63
N MET A 382 14.61 0.89 11.22
CA MET A 382 15.91 1.56 11.30
C MET A 382 16.87 0.83 12.24
N VAL A 383 16.39 0.35 13.40
CA VAL A 383 17.20 -0.50 14.30
C VAL A 383 17.68 -1.77 13.61
N ARG A 384 16.83 -2.37 12.77
CA ARG A 384 17.18 -3.53 11.95
C ARG A 384 18.34 -3.21 11.00
N ILE A 385 18.24 -2.11 10.23
CA ILE A 385 19.30 -1.70 9.29
C ILE A 385 20.64 -1.47 10.00
N LEU A 386 20.61 -0.96 11.24
CA LEU A 386 21.81 -0.75 12.05
C LEU A 386 22.43 -2.05 12.60
N SER A 387 21.74 -3.18 12.51
CA SER A 387 22.18 -4.45 13.10
C SER A 387 22.15 -5.58 12.07
N SER A 388 23.32 -5.96 11.59
CA SER A 388 23.52 -7.08 10.64
C SER A 388 23.01 -8.43 11.14
N SER A 389 22.79 -8.58 12.46
CA SER A 389 22.28 -9.82 13.05
C SER A 389 20.75 -9.93 13.00
N ILE A 390 20.04 -8.82 12.86
CA ILE A 390 18.58 -8.79 12.95
C ILE A 390 17.99 -8.89 11.54
N LYS A 391 17.42 -10.05 11.22
CA LYS A 391 16.80 -10.29 9.92
C LYS A 391 15.32 -9.91 9.91
N LEU A 392 14.78 -9.60 8.74
CA LEU A 392 13.38 -9.20 8.59
C LEU A 392 12.39 -10.26 9.09
N TRP A 393 12.65 -11.53 8.80
CA TRP A 393 11.78 -12.63 9.22
C TRP A 393 11.60 -12.71 10.75
N MET A 394 12.59 -12.24 11.52
CA MET A 394 12.56 -12.22 12.99
C MET A 394 11.49 -11.26 13.53
N PHE A 395 11.04 -10.30 12.73
CA PHE A 395 9.89 -9.46 13.05
C PHE A 395 8.61 -9.99 12.43
N LEU A 396 8.66 -10.34 11.14
CA LEU A 396 7.47 -10.72 10.38
C LEU A 396 6.81 -11.98 10.94
N VAL A 397 7.58 -13.06 11.15
CA VAL A 397 7.01 -14.33 11.61
C VAL A 397 6.39 -14.16 13.00
N PRO A 398 7.08 -13.64 14.04
CA PRO A 398 6.46 -13.44 15.34
C PRO A 398 5.30 -12.45 15.32
N GLY A 399 5.42 -11.33 14.59
CA GLY A 399 4.39 -10.29 14.59
C GLY A 399 3.08 -10.75 13.93
N PHE A 400 3.14 -11.39 12.76
CA PHE A 400 1.97 -11.99 12.14
C PHE A 400 1.45 -13.21 12.91
N SER A 401 2.32 -14.00 13.57
CA SER A 401 1.88 -15.06 14.49
C SER A 401 1.07 -14.51 15.66
N ILE A 402 1.53 -13.42 16.28
CA ILE A 402 0.78 -12.72 17.35
C ILE A 402 -0.57 -12.24 16.82
N ALA A 403 -0.60 -11.61 15.63
CA ALA A 403 -1.84 -11.15 15.01
C ALA A 403 -2.83 -12.31 14.75
N MET A 404 -2.35 -13.44 14.25
CA MET A 404 -3.18 -14.64 14.05
C MET A 404 -3.72 -15.19 15.36
N ILE A 405 -2.91 -15.27 16.42
CA ILE A 405 -3.37 -15.75 17.74
C ILE A 405 -4.43 -14.79 18.30
N LEU A 406 -4.17 -13.48 18.25
CA LEU A 406 -5.13 -12.46 18.70
C LEU A 406 -6.44 -12.52 17.90
N SER A 407 -6.40 -12.91 16.62
CA SER A 407 -7.61 -13.01 15.79
C SER A 407 -8.66 -14.00 16.31
N TYR A 408 -8.25 -15.00 17.10
CA TYR A 408 -9.18 -15.92 17.79
C TYR A 408 -9.70 -15.39 19.13
N LEU A 409 -9.08 -14.32 19.65
CA LEU A 409 -9.36 -13.76 20.97
C LEU A 409 -10.23 -12.50 20.92
N ILE A 410 -10.33 -11.84 19.76
CA ILE A 410 -11.05 -10.57 19.56
C ILE A 410 -12.27 -10.75 18.62
N PRO A 411 -13.24 -9.81 18.62
CA PRO A 411 -14.38 -9.86 17.69
C PRO A 411 -13.93 -9.79 16.21
N ASN A 412 -14.67 -10.48 15.32
CA ASN A 412 -14.33 -10.56 13.89
C ASN A 412 -14.18 -9.19 13.21
N ILE A 413 -14.95 -8.18 13.66
CA ILE A 413 -14.84 -6.82 13.13
C ILE A 413 -13.44 -6.24 13.37
N PHE A 414 -12.83 -6.44 14.54
CA PHE A 414 -11.46 -6.00 14.81
C PHE A 414 -10.42 -6.80 14.01
N VAL A 415 -10.69 -8.08 13.74
CA VAL A 415 -9.82 -8.89 12.86
C VAL A 415 -9.82 -8.31 11.45
N GLY A 416 -11.01 -8.09 10.87
CA GLY A 416 -11.15 -7.51 9.54
C GLY A 416 -10.53 -6.13 9.44
N ILE A 417 -10.87 -5.23 10.36
CA ILE A 417 -10.30 -3.87 10.41
C ILE A 417 -8.80 -3.92 10.58
N GLY A 418 -8.26 -4.78 11.45
CA GLY A 418 -6.82 -4.86 11.71
C GLY A 418 -6.03 -5.21 10.46
N PHE A 419 -6.44 -6.26 9.75
CA PHE A 419 -5.78 -6.68 8.51
C PHE A 419 -5.98 -5.69 7.35
N ASP A 420 -7.15 -5.07 7.23
CA ASP A 420 -7.38 -4.02 6.23
C ASP A 420 -6.56 -2.76 6.56
N SER A 421 -6.42 -2.41 7.85
CA SER A 421 -5.61 -1.26 8.31
C SER A 421 -4.14 -1.39 7.96
N GLY A 422 -3.60 -2.62 7.97
CA GLY A 422 -2.22 -2.87 7.56
C GLY A 422 -1.94 -2.42 6.14
N GLY A 423 -2.85 -2.72 5.21
CA GLY A 423 -2.76 -2.23 3.83
C GLY A 423 -3.03 -0.72 3.70
N VAL A 424 -3.96 -0.18 4.50
CA VAL A 424 -4.33 1.24 4.43
C VAL A 424 -3.22 2.17 4.94
N ALA A 425 -2.41 1.71 5.90
CA ALA A 425 -1.32 2.51 6.47
C ALA A 425 -0.08 2.60 5.56
N SER A 426 0.05 1.74 4.56
CA SER A 426 1.21 1.67 3.66
C SER A 426 1.00 2.45 2.35
N GLY A 427 0.43 3.65 2.44
CA GLY A 427 0.08 4.46 1.27
C GLY A 427 1.26 5.02 0.46
N PRO A 428 0.99 5.91 -0.49
CA PRO A 428 1.97 6.34 -1.51
C PRO A 428 3.23 6.97 -0.92
N MET A 429 3.12 7.68 0.22
CA MET A 429 4.27 8.29 0.88
C MET A 429 5.21 7.27 1.52
N THR A 430 4.67 6.13 1.97
CA THR A 430 5.47 5.01 2.49
C THR A 430 6.25 4.34 1.37
N ALA A 431 5.58 4.04 0.25
CA ALA A 431 6.20 3.38 -0.91
C ALA A 431 7.25 4.27 -1.61
N THR A 432 7.06 5.58 -1.60
CA THR A 432 7.99 6.54 -2.22
C THR A 432 9.09 6.98 -1.27
N PHE A 433 8.73 7.63 -0.15
CA PHE A 433 9.69 8.30 0.72
C PHE A 433 10.36 7.33 1.69
N LEU A 434 9.59 6.57 2.48
CA LEU A 434 10.15 5.72 3.53
C LEU A 434 11.02 4.60 2.95
N LEU A 435 10.59 3.98 1.86
CA LEU A 435 11.39 2.96 1.17
C LEU A 435 12.69 3.54 0.61
N ALA A 436 12.64 4.69 -0.07
CA ALA A 436 13.83 5.37 -0.57
C ALA A 436 14.77 5.81 0.57
N PHE A 437 14.23 6.34 1.67
CA PHE A 437 14.98 6.68 2.88
C PHE A 437 15.68 5.46 3.49
N SER A 438 14.96 4.32 3.57
CA SER A 438 15.49 3.04 4.06
C SER A 438 16.63 2.51 3.18
N GLN A 439 16.48 2.56 1.85
CA GLN A 439 17.54 2.20 0.89
C GLN A 439 18.77 3.10 1.01
N GLY A 440 18.58 4.41 1.21
CA GLY A 440 19.69 5.33 1.42
C GLY A 440 20.40 5.06 2.74
N ALA A 441 19.67 4.74 3.81
CA ALA A 441 20.27 4.40 5.08
C ALA A 441 21.07 3.10 5.01
N SER A 442 20.55 2.05 4.38
CA SER A 442 21.26 0.77 4.24
C SER A 442 22.51 0.87 3.37
N SER A 443 22.56 1.79 2.39
CA SER A 443 23.74 1.94 1.52
C SER A 443 24.99 2.46 2.24
N MET A 444 24.87 3.01 3.46
CA MET A 444 25.99 3.59 4.22
C MET A 444 26.35 2.80 5.48
N ILE A 445 25.58 1.76 5.84
CA ILE A 445 25.86 0.94 7.01
C ILE A 445 26.73 -0.25 6.61
N GLU A 446 27.87 -0.40 7.28
CA GLU A 446 28.79 -1.50 7.04
C GLU A 446 28.11 -2.86 7.29
N GLY A 447 28.16 -3.74 6.30
CA GLY A 447 27.56 -5.07 6.36
C GLY A 447 26.04 -5.12 6.09
N ALA A 448 25.41 -3.98 5.78
CA ALA A 448 24.02 -3.96 5.30
C ALA A 448 23.97 -4.16 3.78
N ASP A 449 22.95 -4.85 3.31
CA ASP A 449 22.69 -5.05 1.89
C ASP A 449 21.44 -4.24 1.48
N ILE A 450 21.54 -3.48 0.38
CA ILE A 450 20.45 -2.59 -0.03
C ILE A 450 19.19 -3.38 -0.43
N LEU A 451 19.36 -4.55 -1.05
CA LEU A 451 18.26 -5.41 -1.49
C LEU A 451 17.59 -6.13 -0.29
N ILE A 452 18.37 -6.51 0.72
CA ILE A 452 17.86 -7.24 1.91
C ILE A 452 17.38 -6.27 3.01
N ASP A 453 18.18 -5.26 3.33
CA ASP A 453 17.96 -4.33 4.46
C ASP A 453 17.24 -3.05 4.04
N GLY A 454 17.39 -2.62 2.78
CA GLY A 454 16.67 -1.47 2.25
C GLY A 454 15.17 -1.74 2.10
N PHE A 455 14.79 -2.97 1.74
CA PHE A 455 13.40 -3.45 1.67
C PHE A 455 12.93 -4.07 2.99
N GLY A 456 11.61 -4.17 3.18
CA GLY A 456 10.97 -4.70 4.38
C GLY A 456 10.44 -3.61 5.33
N ILE A 457 10.65 -2.34 5.02
CA ILE A 457 10.08 -1.24 5.80
C ILE A 457 8.57 -1.16 5.61
N ILE A 458 8.07 -1.35 4.37
CA ILE A 458 6.63 -1.33 4.09
C ILE A 458 5.97 -2.54 4.76
N ALA A 459 6.64 -3.69 4.77
CA ALA A 459 6.22 -4.90 5.48
C ALA A 459 5.98 -4.63 6.97
N MET A 460 6.93 -3.97 7.64
CA MET A 460 6.82 -3.59 9.04
C MET A 460 5.68 -2.59 9.27
N VAL A 461 5.58 -1.58 8.39
CA VAL A 461 4.51 -0.58 8.40
C VAL A 461 3.14 -1.23 8.20
N ALA A 462 3.02 -2.30 7.43
CA ALA A 462 1.77 -3.02 7.22
C ALA A 462 1.44 -3.96 8.39
N MET A 463 2.43 -4.64 8.98
CA MET A 463 2.22 -5.60 10.05
C MET A 463 1.82 -4.95 11.39
N MET A 464 2.50 -3.87 11.78
CA MET A 464 2.33 -3.28 13.11
C MET A 464 0.94 -2.66 13.36
N PRO A 465 0.27 -2.03 12.38
CA PRO A 465 -1.16 -1.71 12.42
C PRO A 465 -2.07 -2.88 12.80
N ILE A 466 -1.84 -4.06 12.23
CA ILE A 466 -2.65 -5.26 12.49
C ILE A 466 -2.57 -5.62 13.98
N ILE A 467 -1.36 -5.61 14.53
CA ILE A 467 -1.11 -5.86 15.95
C ILE A 467 -1.75 -4.75 16.80
N SER A 468 -1.57 -3.49 16.42
CA SER A 468 -2.08 -2.32 17.17
C SER A 468 -3.61 -2.32 17.28
N ILE A 469 -4.31 -2.59 16.17
CA ILE A 469 -5.77 -2.72 16.15
C ILE A 469 -6.23 -3.99 16.88
N SER A 470 -5.48 -5.09 16.78
CA SER A 470 -5.80 -6.31 17.54
C SER A 470 -5.71 -6.10 19.05
N ILE A 471 -4.69 -5.36 19.51
CA ILE A 471 -4.57 -4.96 20.92
C ILE A 471 -5.74 -4.05 21.31
N LEU A 472 -6.11 -3.07 20.48
CA LEU A 472 -7.27 -2.21 20.72
C LEU A 472 -8.56 -3.03 20.85
N GLY A 473 -8.76 -4.04 19.98
CA GLY A 473 -9.90 -4.94 20.04
C GLY A 473 -9.94 -5.80 21.31
N LEU A 474 -8.78 -6.24 21.79
CA LEU A 474 -8.68 -6.96 23.06
C LEU A 474 -9.04 -6.05 24.24
N LEU A 475 -8.52 -4.82 24.27
CA LEU A 475 -8.84 -3.83 25.30
C LEU A 475 -10.34 -3.49 25.31
N PHE A 476 -10.94 -3.34 24.13
CA PHE A 476 -12.37 -3.09 23.99
C PHE A 476 -13.20 -4.26 24.56
N LYS A 477 -12.88 -5.50 24.17
CA LYS A 477 -13.55 -6.70 24.68
C LYS A 477 -13.44 -6.84 26.21
N LEU A 478 -12.27 -6.56 26.77
CA LEU A 478 -12.06 -6.59 28.22
C LEU A 478 -12.86 -5.51 28.95
N LYS A 479 -13.03 -4.33 28.34
CA LYS A 479 -13.83 -3.25 28.89
C LYS A 479 -15.33 -3.57 28.84
N SER A 480 -15.86 -4.01 27.70
CA SER A 480 -17.28 -4.40 27.58
C SER A 480 -17.67 -5.50 28.55
N LYS A 481 -16.80 -6.50 28.75
CA LYS A 481 -17.00 -7.56 29.74
C LYS A 481 -17.07 -7.05 31.19
N LYS A 482 -16.29 -6.00 31.53
CA LYS A 482 -16.35 -5.36 32.86
C LYS A 482 -17.62 -4.53 33.04
N GLU A 483 -18.17 -3.98 31.97
CA GLU A 483 -19.39 -3.17 31.98
C GLU A 483 -20.67 -4.02 31.85
N GLY A 484 -20.54 -5.36 31.75
CA GLY A 484 -21.69 -6.28 31.66
C GLY A 484 -22.40 -6.26 30.31
N ILE A 485 -21.74 -5.73 29.27
CA ILE A 485 -22.25 -5.64 27.91
C ILE A 485 -21.69 -6.83 27.14
N ASP A 486 -22.56 -7.69 26.60
CA ASP A 486 -22.13 -8.79 25.71
C ASP A 486 -21.45 -8.18 24.47
N ALA A 487 -20.19 -8.58 24.26
CA ALA A 487 -19.25 -8.00 23.29
C ALA A 487 -19.21 -8.75 21.96
#